data_AF-A0A3D2HRB1-F1
#
_entry.id   AF-A0A3D2HRB1-F1
#
_cell.length_a   1.000
_cell.length_b   1.000
_cell.length_c   1.000
_cell.angle_alpha   90.00
_cell.angle_beta   90.00
_cell.angle_gamma   90.00
#
_symmetry.space_group_name_H-M   'P 1'
#
loop_
_entity.id
_entity.type
_entity.pdbx_description
1 polymer ?
#
loop_
_entity_poly.entity_id
_entity_poly.type
_entity_poly.pdbx_seq_one_letter_code
_entity_poly.pdbx_strand_id
1 'polypeptide(L)'
;MNYIGKWVFDSIGTHDDEKGMIYLNADEYLASPMPYIDENDEEAVADEMDERKKTIGMQVKICDDGKLYFLMPVPDGVSEAELKEVISTGELMLIDDMLTDKAIAWEERDGELWYDTGIGDDSWTKAIDENGFFTIITMRFKKID
;
A
#
# COMPACT_ATOMS: atom_id res chain seq x y z
N MET A 1 -20.89 -0.11 1.81
CA MET A 1 -20.08 1.03 2.31
C MET A 1 -19.70 1.87 1.10
N ASN A 2 -19.57 3.21 1.16
CA ASN A 2 -19.05 3.93 -0.01
C ASN A 2 -17.52 3.82 -0.03
N TYR A 3 -16.98 2.95 -0.89
CA TYR A 3 -15.55 2.72 -1.02
C TYR A 3 -14.82 3.81 -1.79
N ILE A 4 -15.52 4.56 -2.64
CA ILE A 4 -14.94 5.64 -3.45
C ILE A 4 -14.33 6.70 -2.53
N GLY A 5 -13.10 7.09 -2.84
CA GLY A 5 -12.33 8.07 -2.08
C GLY A 5 -10.88 7.64 -1.90
N LYS A 6 -10.20 8.34 -0.98
CA LYS A 6 -8.83 8.08 -0.61
C LYS A 6 -8.77 7.38 0.75
N TRP A 7 -7.84 6.45 0.85
CA TRP A 7 -7.58 5.66 2.04
C TRP A 7 -6.09 5.69 2.31
N VAL A 8 -5.70 6.00 3.54
CA VAL A 8 -4.29 6.12 3.92
C VAL A 8 -3.90 4.96 4.81
N PHE A 9 -2.62 4.58 4.77
CA PHE A 9 -2.07 3.57 5.67
C PHE A 9 -2.46 3.87 7.13
N ASP A 10 -2.87 2.83 7.83
CA ASP A 10 -3.15 2.86 9.26
C ASP A 10 -2.20 1.94 10.02
N SER A 11 -2.17 0.66 9.60
CA SER A 11 -1.38 -0.36 10.28
C SER A 11 -1.05 -1.54 9.36
N ILE A 12 -0.04 -2.33 9.72
CA ILE A 12 0.36 -3.55 9.00
C ILE A 12 0.33 -4.77 9.92
N GLY A 13 -0.26 -5.85 9.42
CA GLY A 13 -0.35 -7.13 10.08
C GLY A 13 1.00 -7.86 10.09
N THR A 14 1.40 -8.32 11.27
CA THR A 14 2.53 -9.22 11.46
C THR A 14 2.15 -10.36 12.41
N HIS A 15 2.92 -11.44 12.39
CA HIS A 15 2.69 -12.59 13.27
C HIS A 15 3.57 -12.48 14.51
N ASP A 16 2.93 -12.54 15.68
CA ASP A 16 3.57 -12.73 16.98
C ASP A 16 3.30 -14.16 17.45
N ASP A 17 4.35 -14.90 17.81
CA ASP A 17 4.25 -16.33 18.14
C ASP A 17 3.32 -16.61 19.34
N GLU A 18 3.13 -15.64 20.25
CA GLU A 18 2.29 -15.79 21.44
C GLU A 18 0.87 -15.26 21.24
N LYS A 19 0.73 -14.17 20.47
CA LYS A 19 -0.52 -13.42 20.33
C LYS A 19 -1.24 -13.65 18.99
N GLY A 20 -0.59 -14.32 18.05
CA GLY A 20 -1.08 -14.51 16.69
C GLY A 20 -0.92 -13.25 15.84
N MET A 21 -1.90 -12.96 14.97
CA MET A 21 -1.87 -11.76 14.13
C MET A 21 -2.03 -10.50 14.98
N ILE A 22 -1.01 -9.64 14.96
CA ILE A 22 -1.05 -8.30 15.56
C ILE A 22 -0.88 -7.25 14.46
N TYR A 23 -1.38 -6.04 14.71
CA TYR A 23 -1.27 -4.93 13.76
C TYR A 23 -0.38 -3.85 14.38
N LEU A 24 0.67 -3.49 13.66
CA LEU A 24 1.60 -2.43 14.04
C LEU A 24 1.17 -1.14 13.34
N ASN A 25 1.00 -0.06 14.10
CA ASN A 25 0.88 1.27 13.51
C ASN A 25 2.22 1.73 12.89
N ALA A 26 2.26 2.91 12.29
CA ALA A 26 3.46 3.41 11.60
C ALA A 26 4.70 3.46 12.50
N ASP A 27 4.60 4.04 13.71
CA ASP A 27 5.73 4.15 14.64
C ASP A 27 6.19 2.79 15.14
N GLU A 28 5.24 1.90 15.47
CA GLU A 28 5.52 0.53 15.90
C GLU A 28 6.19 -0.29 14.79
N TYR A 29 5.77 -0.12 13.53
CA TYR A 29 6.36 -0.83 12.40
C TYR A 29 7.79 -0.35 12.12
N LEU A 30 8.03 0.96 12.13
CA LEU A 30 9.39 1.52 11.97
C LEU A 30 10.34 1.06 13.08
N ALA A 31 9.84 0.87 14.30
CA ALA A 31 10.62 0.39 15.44
C ALA A 31 10.72 -1.14 15.55
N SER A 32 10.01 -1.88 14.70
CA SER A 32 9.99 -3.35 14.77
C SER A 32 11.32 -3.97 14.27
N PRO A 33 11.70 -5.18 14.74
CA PRO A 33 12.90 -5.87 14.26
C PRO A 33 12.94 -6.04 12.74
N MET A 34 14.14 -6.15 12.16
CA MET A 34 14.33 -6.31 10.72
C MET A 34 14.90 -7.70 10.39
N PRO A 35 14.09 -8.76 10.47
CA PRO A 35 14.59 -10.14 10.51
C PRO A 35 15.24 -10.62 9.20
N TYR A 36 15.09 -9.89 8.10
CA TYR A 36 15.56 -10.29 6.77
C TYR A 36 16.86 -9.59 6.33
N ILE A 37 17.43 -8.72 7.18
CA ILE A 37 18.71 -8.04 6.91
C ILE A 37 19.68 -8.22 8.09
N ASP A 38 20.96 -7.91 7.88
CA ASP A 38 21.92 -7.77 8.96
C ASP A 38 21.78 -6.38 9.59
N GLU A 39 21.26 -6.29 10.81
CA GLU A 39 21.07 -5.01 11.50
C GLU A 39 22.40 -4.31 11.88
N ASN A 40 23.55 -4.96 11.70
CA ASN A 40 24.86 -4.31 11.86
C ASN A 40 25.40 -3.69 10.56
N ASP A 41 24.72 -3.93 9.43
CA ASP A 41 25.05 -3.31 8.15
C ASP A 41 24.23 -2.02 7.99
N GLU A 42 24.91 -0.88 8.12
CA GLU A 42 24.27 0.45 8.05
C GLU A 42 23.57 0.71 6.71
N GLU A 43 24.08 0.16 5.61
CA GLU A 43 23.49 0.33 4.27
C GLU A 43 22.21 -0.51 4.16
N ALA A 44 22.25 -1.77 4.60
CA ALA A 44 21.08 -2.64 4.59
C ALA A 44 19.94 -2.10 5.48
N VAL A 45 20.29 -1.54 6.65
CA VAL A 45 19.32 -0.90 7.56
C VAL A 45 18.71 0.34 6.93
N ALA A 46 19.50 1.17 6.23
CA ALA A 46 18.99 2.36 5.56
C ALA A 46 17.99 1.99 4.44
N ASP A 47 18.33 1.01 3.61
CA ASP A 47 17.48 0.53 2.50
C ASP A 47 16.15 -0.06 3.01
N GLU A 48 16.19 -0.91 4.03
CA GLU A 48 14.97 -1.47 4.65
C GLU A 48 14.11 -0.36 5.28
N MET A 49 14.74 0.63 5.94
CA MET A 49 14.01 1.76 6.51
C MET A 49 13.30 2.59 5.43
N ASP A 50 13.89 2.76 4.26
CA ASP A 50 13.26 3.48 3.16
C ASP A 50 12.09 2.72 2.56
N GLU A 51 12.18 1.39 2.41
CA GLU A 51 11.03 0.56 2.01
C GLU A 51 9.92 0.55 3.07
N ARG A 52 10.26 0.58 4.36
CA ARG A 52 9.27 0.73 5.44
C ARG A 52 8.58 2.09 5.40
N LYS A 53 9.33 3.19 5.21
CA LYS A 53 8.77 4.55 5.03
C LYS A 53 7.83 4.61 3.83
N LYS A 54 8.21 3.99 2.72
CA LYS A 54 7.37 3.87 1.54
C LYS A 54 6.07 3.12 1.82
N THR A 55 6.16 2.01 2.56
CA THR A 55 4.99 1.21 3.00
C THR A 55 4.03 2.03 3.86
N ILE A 56 4.52 2.71 4.91
CA ILE A 56 3.66 3.54 5.77
C ILE A 56 3.12 4.79 5.06
N GLY A 57 3.79 5.22 3.99
CA GLY A 57 3.34 6.32 3.14
C GLY A 57 2.31 5.91 2.09
N MET A 58 2.01 4.61 1.96
CA MET A 58 1.08 4.12 0.94
C MET A 58 -0.35 4.66 1.13
N GLN A 59 -1.01 4.90 0.01
CA GLN A 59 -2.43 5.21 -0.04
C GLN A 59 -3.14 4.32 -1.05
N VAL A 60 -4.43 4.11 -0.85
CA VAL A 60 -5.33 3.50 -1.82
C VAL A 60 -6.32 4.54 -2.29
N LYS A 61 -6.42 4.72 -3.61
CA LYS A 61 -7.44 5.56 -4.23
C LYS A 61 -8.43 4.69 -4.98
N ILE A 62 -9.70 4.80 -4.63
CA ILE A 62 -10.81 4.08 -5.26
C ILE A 62 -11.66 5.11 -5.98
N CYS A 63 -11.75 4.97 -7.30
CA CYS A 63 -12.44 5.89 -8.18
C CYS A 63 -13.81 5.34 -8.61
N ASP A 64 -14.71 6.23 -9.00
CA ASP A 64 -16.08 5.92 -9.46
C ASP A 64 -16.13 5.33 -10.89
N ASP A 65 -15.01 5.34 -11.61
CA ASP A 65 -14.80 4.74 -12.93
C ASP A 65 -14.44 3.24 -12.89
N GLY A 66 -14.48 2.62 -11.71
CA GLY A 66 -14.10 1.22 -11.51
C GLY A 66 -12.58 0.99 -11.42
N LYS A 67 -11.78 2.05 -11.21
CA LYS A 67 -10.33 1.94 -10.99
C LYS A 67 -9.92 2.11 -9.53
N LEU A 68 -9.03 1.24 -9.09
CA LEU A 68 -8.33 1.27 -7.81
C LEU A 68 -6.84 1.47 -8.07
N TYR A 69 -6.18 2.29 -7.26
CA TYR A 69 -4.76 2.58 -7.38
C TYR A 69 -4.06 2.40 -6.03
N PHE A 70 -2.94 1.68 -6.04
CA PHE A 70 -1.96 1.74 -4.96
C PHE A 70 -1.00 2.89 -5.25
N LEU A 71 -1.05 3.91 -4.40
CA LEU A 71 -0.23 5.10 -4.50
C LEU A 71 0.93 4.99 -3.51
N MET A 72 2.14 5.07 -4.03
CA MET A 72 3.39 5.06 -3.26
C MET A 72 3.96 6.49 -3.22
N PRO A 73 4.55 6.93 -2.10
CA PRO A 73 5.23 8.21 -2.06
C PRO A 73 6.40 8.22 -3.06
N VAL A 74 6.69 9.39 -3.63
CA VAL A 74 7.92 9.58 -4.41
C VAL A 74 9.10 9.44 -3.43
N PRO A 75 10.11 8.60 -3.72
CA PRO A 75 11.27 8.44 -2.86
C PRO A 75 12.02 9.76 -2.65
N ASP A 76 12.58 9.94 -1.45
CA ASP A 76 13.37 11.13 -1.14
C ASP A 76 14.58 11.25 -2.08
N GLY A 77 14.89 12.47 -2.50
CA GLY A 77 16.03 12.75 -3.37
C GLY A 77 15.78 12.53 -4.87
N VAL A 78 14.64 11.95 -5.27
CA VAL A 78 14.26 11.84 -6.69
C VAL A 78 13.86 13.23 -7.21
N SER A 79 14.56 13.70 -8.24
CA SER A 79 14.27 14.97 -8.89
C SER A 79 13.04 14.90 -9.81
N GLU A 80 12.43 16.04 -10.10
CA GLU A 80 11.35 16.12 -11.10
C GLU A 80 11.78 15.61 -12.49
N ALA A 81 13.07 15.76 -12.84
CA ALA A 81 13.58 15.34 -14.14
C ALA A 81 13.61 13.81 -14.23
N GLU A 82 14.11 13.14 -13.20
CA GLU A 82 14.12 11.68 -13.08
C GLU A 82 12.70 11.13 -13.03
N LEU A 83 11.81 11.78 -12.26
CA LEU A 83 10.40 11.40 -12.20
C LEU A 83 9.73 11.48 -13.58
N LYS A 84 9.97 12.56 -14.34
CA LYS A 84 9.44 12.73 -15.71
C LYS A 84 9.98 11.67 -16.67
N GLU A 85 11.25 11.27 -16.53
CA GLU A 85 11.85 10.23 -17.35
C GLU A 85 11.12 8.90 -17.15
N VAL A 86 10.92 8.47 -15.90
CA VAL A 86 10.23 7.19 -15.60
C VAL A 86 8.75 7.24 -15.99
N ILE A 87 8.06 8.37 -15.79
CA ILE A 87 6.68 8.50 -16.27
C ILE A 87 6.61 8.43 -17.80
N SER A 88 7.62 8.94 -18.51
CA SER A 88 7.65 8.92 -19.97
C SER A 88 7.85 7.51 -20.57
N THR A 89 8.41 6.56 -19.79
CA THR A 89 8.48 5.15 -20.21
C THR A 89 7.11 4.48 -20.18
N GLY A 90 6.16 5.05 -19.43
CA GLY A 90 4.85 4.47 -19.19
C GLY A 90 4.84 3.34 -18.15
N GLU A 91 5.98 3.07 -17.50
CA GLU A 91 6.10 2.07 -16.44
C GLU A 91 5.42 2.53 -15.14
N LEU A 92 5.47 3.84 -14.85
CA LEU A 92 4.79 4.46 -13.73
C LEU A 92 3.91 5.63 -14.19
N MET A 93 2.90 5.92 -13.38
CA MET A 93 2.00 7.04 -13.51
C MET A 93 2.03 7.88 -12.23
N LEU A 94 1.79 9.19 -12.38
CA LEU A 94 1.63 10.08 -11.24
C LEU A 94 0.14 10.38 -11.03
N ILE A 95 -0.36 10.07 -9.84
CA ILE A 95 -1.73 10.38 -9.42
C ILE A 95 -1.66 11.02 -8.04
N ASP A 96 -2.23 12.23 -7.92
CA ASP A 96 -2.21 13.00 -6.67
C ASP A 96 -0.79 13.17 -6.09
N ASP A 97 0.18 13.48 -6.96
CA ASP A 97 1.61 13.63 -6.63
C ASP A 97 2.29 12.36 -6.07
N MET A 98 1.66 11.19 -6.26
CA MET A 98 2.16 9.88 -5.84
C MET A 98 2.30 8.91 -7.01
N LEU A 99 3.21 7.95 -6.88
CA LEU A 99 3.54 6.96 -7.90
C LEU A 99 2.59 5.77 -7.87
N THR A 100 2.22 5.26 -9.03
CA THR A 100 1.53 3.97 -9.19
C THR A 100 1.96 3.32 -10.50
N ASP A 101 2.02 1.99 -10.53
CA ASP A 101 2.43 1.19 -11.69
C ASP A 101 1.24 0.82 -12.58
N LYS A 102 0.06 0.60 -11.98
CA LYS A 102 -1.12 0.15 -12.73
C LYS A 102 -2.43 0.57 -12.09
N ALA A 103 -3.44 0.71 -12.95
CA ALA A 103 -4.82 0.80 -12.54
C ALA A 103 -5.40 -0.61 -12.34
N ILE A 104 -5.95 -0.88 -11.17
CA ILE A 104 -6.58 -2.14 -10.81
C ILE A 104 -8.09 -2.02 -11.01
N ALA A 105 -8.74 -3.04 -11.59
CA ALA A 105 -10.19 -3.07 -11.66
C ALA A 105 -10.77 -3.36 -10.26
N TRP A 106 -11.83 -2.66 -9.87
CA TRP A 106 -12.60 -2.97 -8.67
C TRP A 106 -14.09 -2.93 -8.96
N GLU A 107 -14.86 -3.65 -8.16
CA GLU A 107 -16.33 -3.57 -8.15
C GLU A 107 -16.91 -3.91 -6.79
N GLU A 108 -18.13 -3.45 -6.55
CA GLU A 108 -18.90 -3.83 -5.37
C GLU A 108 -19.74 -5.07 -5.69
N ARG A 109 -19.55 -6.15 -4.93
CA ARG A 109 -20.38 -7.36 -4.99
C ARG A 109 -21.00 -7.58 -3.62
N ASP A 110 -22.33 -7.60 -3.55
CA ASP A 110 -23.08 -7.82 -2.31
C ASP A 110 -22.68 -6.89 -1.14
N GLY A 111 -22.31 -5.64 -1.46
CA GLY A 111 -21.87 -4.65 -0.48
C GLY A 111 -20.40 -4.73 -0.08
N GLU A 112 -19.65 -5.67 -0.65
CA GLU A 112 -18.23 -5.91 -0.39
C GLU A 112 -17.37 -5.41 -1.56
N LEU A 113 -16.17 -4.91 -1.27
CA LEU A 113 -15.21 -4.53 -2.30
C LEU A 113 -14.44 -5.74 -2.81
N TRP A 114 -14.48 -5.93 -4.12
CA TRP A 114 -13.67 -6.90 -4.85
C TRP A 114 -12.72 -6.18 -5.79
N TYR A 115 -11.50 -6.68 -5.91
CA TYR A 115 -10.49 -6.09 -6.80
C TYR A 115 -9.68 -7.16 -7.53
N ASP A 116 -9.23 -6.83 -8.73
CA ASP A 116 -8.48 -7.72 -9.60
C ASP A 116 -6.98 -7.66 -9.32
N THR A 117 -6.42 -8.73 -8.78
CA THR A 117 -4.98 -8.84 -8.50
C THR A 117 -4.15 -9.00 -9.78
N GLY A 118 -4.77 -9.45 -10.87
CA GLY A 118 -4.11 -9.85 -12.11
C GLY A 118 -3.29 -11.15 -11.99
N ILE A 119 -3.50 -11.94 -10.92
CA ILE A 119 -2.75 -13.18 -10.66
C ILE A 119 -3.70 -14.38 -10.66
N GLY A 120 -3.41 -15.38 -11.51
CA GLY A 120 -4.15 -16.64 -11.57
C GLY A 120 -5.44 -16.59 -12.41
N ASP A 121 -6.12 -17.72 -12.52
CA ASP A 121 -7.37 -17.86 -13.30
C ASP A 121 -8.58 -17.22 -12.61
N ASP A 122 -8.54 -17.10 -11.28
CA ASP A 122 -9.49 -16.34 -10.46
C ASP A 122 -8.72 -15.21 -9.75
N SER A 123 -8.52 -14.12 -10.48
CA SER A 123 -7.68 -13.01 -10.03
C SER A 123 -8.41 -12.05 -9.10
N TRP A 124 -9.72 -12.20 -8.94
CA TRP A 124 -10.54 -11.34 -8.10
C TRP A 124 -10.46 -11.77 -6.65
N THR A 125 -10.08 -10.83 -5.78
CA THR A 125 -10.04 -11.06 -4.35
C THR A 125 -10.91 -10.06 -3.62
N LYS A 126 -11.47 -10.49 -2.50
CA LYS A 126 -12.26 -9.66 -1.61
C LYS A 126 -11.34 -8.93 -0.64
N ALA A 127 -11.50 -7.63 -0.53
CA ALA A 127 -10.88 -6.88 0.55
C ALA A 127 -11.63 -7.09 1.88
N ILE A 128 -10.90 -7.12 2.99
CA ILE A 128 -11.52 -7.26 4.31
C ILE A 128 -11.90 -5.87 4.81
N ASP A 129 -13.20 -5.64 5.01
CA ASP A 129 -13.74 -4.40 5.57
C ASP A 129 -14.29 -4.67 6.97
N GLU A 130 -13.52 -4.29 7.99
CA GLU A 130 -13.84 -4.56 9.39
C GLU A 130 -13.42 -3.38 10.28
N ASN A 131 -14.25 -3.05 11.26
CA ASN A 131 -13.97 -2.01 12.27
C ASN A 131 -13.63 -0.62 11.69
N GLY A 132 -14.13 -0.30 10.49
CA GLY A 132 -13.85 0.97 9.81
C GLY A 132 -12.52 0.99 9.04
N PHE A 133 -11.84 -0.16 8.95
CA PHE A 133 -10.63 -0.33 8.16
C PHE A 133 -10.88 -1.15 6.92
N PHE A 134 -10.23 -0.73 5.85
CA PHE A 134 -10.11 -1.48 4.62
C PHE A 134 -8.77 -2.21 4.61
N THR A 135 -8.77 -3.53 4.52
CA THR A 135 -7.54 -4.33 4.50
C THR A 135 -7.29 -4.92 3.13
N ILE A 136 -6.12 -4.64 2.57
CA ILE A 136 -5.59 -5.34 1.40
C ILE A 136 -4.26 -5.99 1.78
N ILE A 137 -4.12 -7.28 1.45
CA ILE A 137 -2.96 -8.11 1.81
C ILE A 137 -2.84 -8.14 3.35
N THR A 138 -1.82 -7.50 3.91
CA THR A 138 -1.58 -7.38 5.36
C THR A 138 -1.76 -5.96 5.86
N MET A 139 -2.03 -4.99 4.98
CA MET A 139 -2.11 -3.57 5.34
C MET A 139 -3.55 -3.14 5.53
N ARG A 140 -3.79 -2.42 6.63
CA ARG A 140 -5.04 -1.71 6.92
C ARG A 140 -4.92 -0.26 6.49
N PHE A 141 -5.99 0.21 5.88
CA PHE A 141 -6.15 1.58 5.45
C PHE A 141 -7.40 2.17 6.08
N LYS A 142 -7.33 3.45 6.42
CA LYS A 142 -8.47 4.24 6.91
C LYS A 142 -8.87 5.27 5.87
N LYS A 143 -10.17 5.49 5.73
CA LYS A 143 -10.67 6.51 4.83
C LYS A 143 -10.27 7.90 5.33
N ILE A 144 -9.87 8.78 4.42
CA ILE A 144 -9.75 10.22 4.70
C ILE A 144 -10.96 10.94 4.10
N ASP A 145 -11.57 11.81 4.90
CA ASP A 145 -12.73 12.63 4.51
C ASP A 145 -12.37 13.71 3.48
#